data_AF-A0A950Z6C6-F1
#
_entry.id   AF-A0A950Z6C6-F1
#
_cell.length_a   1.000
_cell.length_b   1.000
_cell.length_c   1.000
_cell.angle_alpha   90.00
_cell.angle_beta   90.00
_cell.angle_gamma   90.00
#
_symmetry.space_group_name_H-M   'P 1'
#
loop_
_entity.id
_entity.type
_entity.pdbx_description
1 polymer ?
#
loop_
_entity_poly.entity_id
_entity_poly.type
_entity_poly.pdbx_seq_one_letter_code
_entity_poly.pdbx_strand_id
1 'polypeptide(L)'
;MASEEISAEAWLASGIEAYGKRSFTEAAEHFERAVALSPNSKDAHLALGAARSTLYQRRFSPVINYVSWEREISEHELKAYGEAK
;
A
#
# COMPACT_ATOMS: atom_id res chain seq x y z
N MET A 1 34.83 -14.87 -3.49
CA MET A 1 34.27 -15.40 -2.23
C MET A 1 34.11 -14.24 -1.26
N ALA A 2 33.13 -14.32 -0.37
CA ALA A 2 32.44 -13.22 0.32
C ALA A 2 31.35 -12.57 -0.56
N SER A 3 30.28 -13.32 -0.84
CA SER A 3 28.97 -12.70 -0.96
C SER A 3 28.78 -11.93 0.34
N GLU A 4 28.84 -10.59 0.29
CA GLU A 4 28.52 -9.77 1.46
C GLU A 4 27.19 -10.28 1.99
N GLU A 5 27.24 -10.92 3.15
CA GLU A 5 26.08 -11.48 3.80
C GLU A 5 25.31 -10.28 4.31
N ILE A 6 24.44 -9.74 3.45
CA ILE A 6 23.68 -8.52 3.72
C ILE A 6 22.91 -8.79 5.01
N SER A 7 23.33 -8.15 6.10
CA SER A 7 22.73 -8.35 7.40
C SER A 7 21.31 -7.77 7.44
N ALA A 8 20.52 -8.16 8.44
CA ALA A 8 19.18 -7.59 8.61
C ALA A 8 19.22 -6.05 8.70
N GLU A 9 20.26 -5.51 9.33
CA GLU A 9 20.49 -4.07 9.48
C GLU A 9 20.84 -3.40 8.14
N ALA A 10 21.61 -4.08 7.28
CA ALA A 10 21.92 -3.58 5.95
C ALA A 10 20.67 -3.52 5.06
N TRP A 11 19.84 -4.57 5.06
CA TRP A 11 18.54 -4.53 4.39
C TRP A 11 17.60 -3.47 4.96
N LEU A 12 17.61 -3.28 6.29
CA LEU A 12 16.85 -2.22 6.94
C LEU A 12 17.31 -0.83 6.46
N ALA A 13 18.62 -0.59 6.38
CA ALA A 13 19.17 0.68 5.89
C ALA A 13 18.80 0.93 4.42
N SER A 14 18.93 -0.08 3.54
CA SER A 14 18.50 0.02 2.14
C SER A 14 17.00 0.31 2.02
N GLY A 15 16.16 -0.32 2.84
CA GLY A 15 14.74 -0.05 2.87
C GLY A 15 14.41 1.37 3.33
N ILE A 16 15.14 1.91 4.32
CA ILE A 16 14.99 3.30 4.78
C ILE A 16 15.34 4.28 3.66
N GLU A 17 16.42 4.01 2.92
CA GLU A 17 16.82 4.84 1.79
C GLU A 17 15.76 4.84 0.67
N ALA A 18 15.27 3.66 0.29
CA ALA A 18 14.19 3.51 -0.68
C ALA A 18 12.89 4.21 -0.22
N TYR A 19 12.57 4.12 1.08
CA TYR A 19 11.42 4.80 1.66
C TYR A 19 11.56 6.33 1.57
N GLY A 20 12.76 6.86 1.86
CA GLY A 20 13.08 8.29 1.70
C GLY A 20 12.96 8.78 0.25
N LYS A 21 13.31 7.92 -0.72
CA LYS A 21 13.11 8.16 -2.16
C LYS A 21 11.64 8.03 -2.60
N ARG A 22 10.73 7.70 -1.68
CA ARG A 22 9.29 7.40 -1.94
C ARG A 22 9.07 6.17 -2.81
N SER A 23 10.09 5.32 -2.97
CA SER A 23 10.01 4.00 -3.60
C SER A 23 9.42 2.98 -2.61
N PHE A 24 8.16 3.17 -2.22
CA PHE A 24 7.56 2.41 -1.12
C PHE A 24 7.45 0.90 -1.37
N THR A 25 7.35 0.49 -2.63
CA THR A 25 7.33 -0.95 -3.01
C THR A 25 8.69 -1.59 -2.74
N GLU A 26 9.76 -0.99 -3.25
CA GLU A 26 11.14 -1.45 -3.05
C GLU A 26 11.53 -1.38 -1.57
N ALA A 27 11.10 -0.34 -0.86
CA ALA A 27 11.29 -0.24 0.59
C ALA A 27 10.66 -1.42 1.34
N ALA A 28 9.43 -1.81 0.97
CA ALA A 28 8.77 -2.96 1.57
C ALA A 28 9.52 -4.27 1.30
N GLU A 29 10.02 -4.48 0.07
CA GLU A 29 10.82 -5.66 -0.28
C GLU A 29 12.11 -5.75 0.55
N HIS A 30 12.82 -4.63 0.72
CA HIS A 30 14.00 -4.58 1.58
C HIS A 30 13.68 -4.86 3.05
N PHE A 31 12.60 -4.29 3.59
CA PHE A 31 12.18 -4.58 4.97
C PHE A 31 11.73 -6.02 5.16
N GLU A 32 11.11 -6.66 4.16
CA GLU A 32 10.77 -8.07 4.20
C GLU A 32 12.01 -8.96 4.30
N ARG A 33 13.08 -8.62 3.57
CA ARG A 33 14.38 -9.31 3.70
C ARG A 33 14.99 -9.11 5.09
N ALA A 34 14.90 -7.91 5.64
CA ALA A 34 15.36 -7.62 7.00
C ALA A 34 14.59 -8.45 8.06
N VAL A 35 13.26 -8.54 7.93
CA VAL A 35 12.42 -9.36 8.81
C VAL A 35 12.71 -10.85 8.64
N ALA A 36 12.98 -11.33 7.42
CA ALA A 36 13.32 -12.73 7.18
C ALA A 36 14.64 -13.14 7.85
N LEU A 37 15.62 -12.24 7.91
CA LEU A 37 16.91 -12.48 8.56
C LEU A 37 16.87 -12.28 10.07
N SER A 38 16.09 -11.29 10.54
CA SER A 38 15.89 -11.00 11.96
C SER A 38 14.39 -10.93 12.30
N PRO A 39 13.70 -12.08 12.47
CA PRO A 39 12.26 -12.12 12.73
C PRO A 39 11.84 -11.43 14.03
N ASN A 40 12.77 -11.24 14.96
CA ASN A 40 12.53 -10.56 16.24
C ASN A 40 12.86 -9.06 16.22
N SER A 41 13.32 -8.52 15.09
CA SER A 41 13.65 -7.10 14.97
C SER A 41 12.39 -6.25 14.93
N LYS A 42 12.11 -5.56 16.05
CA LYS A 42 11.00 -4.62 16.15
C LYS A 42 11.10 -3.51 15.10
N ASP A 43 12.31 -3.02 14.86
CA ASP A 43 12.56 -1.94 13.90
C ASP A 43 12.22 -2.37 12.47
N ALA A 44 12.58 -3.61 12.08
CA ALA A 44 12.25 -4.14 10.76
C ALA A 44 10.73 -4.33 10.57
N HIS A 45 10.03 -4.82 11.59
CA HIS A 45 8.56 -4.95 11.55
C HIS A 45 7.86 -3.58 11.47
N LEU A 46 8.33 -2.60 12.25
CA LEU A 46 7.79 -1.24 12.23
C LEU A 46 8.00 -0.59 10.85
N ALA A 47 9.21 -0.72 10.29
CA ALA A 47 9.55 -0.17 8.99
C ALA A 47 8.71 -0.81 7.86
N LEU A 48 8.54 -2.14 7.88
CA LEU A 48 7.67 -2.84 6.93
C LEU A 48 6.21 -2.39 7.04
N GLY A 49 5.70 -2.22 8.27
CA GLY A 49 4.35 -1.72 8.51
C GLY A 49 4.13 -0.31 7.93
N ALA A 50 5.09 0.60 8.13
CA ALA A 50 5.04 1.95 7.59
C ALA A 50 5.04 1.96 6.05
N ALA A 51 5.90 1.15 5.41
CA ALA A 51 5.95 0.99 3.96
C ALA A 51 4.63 0.46 3.40
N ARG A 52 4.09 -0.62 3.98
CA ARG A 52 2.82 -1.22 3.55
C ARG A 52 1.62 -0.30 3.76
N SER A 53 1.55 0.41 4.89
CA SER A 53 0.48 1.39 5.15
C SER A 53 0.48 2.49 4.09
N THR A 54 1.66 2.99 3.72
CA THR A 54 1.80 4.03 2.69
C THR A 54 1.39 3.51 1.30
N LEU A 55 1.76 2.27 0.95
CA LEU A 55 1.31 1.62 -0.28
C LEU A 55 -0.22 1.45 -0.31
N TYR A 56 -0.81 1.02 0.80
CA TYR A 56 -2.26 0.88 0.92
C TYR A 56 -2.98 2.21 0.75
N GLN A 57 -2.53 3.28 1.40
CA GLN A 57 -3.10 4.62 1.25
C GLN A 57 -3.02 5.14 -0.18
N ARG A 58 -1.92 4.87 -0.89
CA ARG A 58 -1.78 5.23 -2.31
C ARG A 58 -2.70 4.42 -3.22
N ARG A 59 -2.87 3.14 -2.95
CA ARG A 59 -3.76 2.26 -3.73
C ARG A 59 -5.23 2.53 -3.45
N PHE A 60 -5.55 2.93 -2.22
CA PHE A 60 -6.86 3.41 -1.79
C PHE A 60 -6.92 4.94 -1.79
N SER A 61 -6.48 5.59 -2.87
CA SER A 61 -7.01 6.91 -3.18
C SER A 61 -8.35 6.69 -3.90
N PRO A 62 -9.52 6.78 -3.22
CA PRO A 62 -10.78 6.87 -3.93
C PRO A 62 -10.80 8.21 -4.64
N VAL A 63 -10.21 8.26 -5.84
CA VAL A 63 -10.58 9.29 -6.81
C VAL A 63 -12.02 8.97 -7.19
N ILE A 64 -12.95 9.50 -6.39
CA ILE A 64 -14.28 9.92 -6.83
C ILE A 64 -15.09 8.85 -7.58
N ASN A 65 -15.34 7.69 -6.96
CA ASN A 65 -16.43 6.81 -7.41
C ASN A 65 -17.75 7.15 -6.71
N TYR A 66 -18.03 8.46 -6.54
CA TYR A 66 -19.30 8.98 -6.05
C TYR A 66 -20.11 9.66 -7.19
N VAL A 67 -19.45 10.02 -8.30
CA VAL A 67 -20.10 10.72 -9.43
C VAL A 67 -20.87 9.76 -10.37
N SER A 68 -20.69 8.45 -10.22
CA SER A 68 -21.39 7.42 -11.02
C SER A 68 -22.71 6.94 -10.41
N TRP A 69 -22.86 6.97 -9.08
CA TRP A 69 -24.09 6.50 -8.41
C TRP A 69 -25.29 7.40 -8.68
N GLU A 70 -25.09 8.71 -8.93
CA GLU A 70 -26.21 9.60 -9.25
C GLU A 70 -26.75 9.45 -10.68
N ARG A 71 -25.89 9.09 -11.64
CA ARG A 71 -26.32 8.90 -13.05
C ARG A 71 -27.03 7.57 -13.27
N GLU A 72 -26.70 6.53 -12.50
CA GLU A 72 -27.30 5.20 -12.69
C GLU A 72 -28.60 5.02 -11.89
N ILE A 73 -28.78 5.70 -10.75
CA ILE A 73 -30.04 5.67 -9.98
C ILE A 73 -31.15 6.46 -10.69
N SER A 74 -30.81 7.58 -11.36
CA SER A 74 -31.81 8.45 -11.98
C SER A 74 -32.55 7.82 -13.16
N GLU A 75 -31.90 6.97 -13.96
CA GLU A 75 -32.55 6.33 -15.11
C GLU A 75 -33.50 5.18 -14.71
N HIS A 76 -33.24 4.51 -13.59
CA HIS A 76 -34.04 3.36 -13.17
C HIS A 76 -35.24 3.73 -12.28
N GLU A 77 -35.17 4.84 -11.53
CA GLU A 77 -36.31 5.31 -10.71
C GLU A 77 -37.37 6.13 -11.47
N LEU A 78 -37.01 6.82 -12.56
CA LEU A 78 -37.97 7.63 -13.32
C LEU A 78 -39.02 6.81 -14.08
N LYS A 79 -38.72 5.56 -14.43
CA LYS A 79 -39.68 4.68 -15.14
C LYS A 79 -40.75 4.12 -14.22
N ALA A 80 -40.46 3.96 -12.93
CA ALA A 80 -41.39 3.41 -11.95
C ALA A 80 -42.46 4.42 -11.50
N TYR A 81 -42.16 5.72 -11.51
CA TYR A 81 -43.13 6.77 -11.14
C TYR A 81 -44.04 7.24 -12.29
N GLY A 82 -43.74 6.88 -13.54
CA GLY A 82 -44.57 7.23 -14.71
C GLY A 82 -45.76 6.31 -14.97
N GLU A 83 -45.83 5.14 -14.32
CA GLU A 83 -46.88 4.13 -14.57
C GLU A 83 -47.90 3.99 -13.43
N ALA A 84 -47.76 4.76 -12.35
CA ALA A 84 -48.80 4.86 -11.32
C ALA A 84 -49.82 5.95 -11.69
N LYS A 85 -50.74 5.60 -12.59
CA LYS A 85 -52.01 6.32 -12.81
C LYS A 85 -53.03 5.93 -11.73
#